data_AF-A0A963J0W8-F1
#
_entry.id   AF-A0A963J0W8-F1
#
_cell.length_a   1.000
_cell.length_b   1.000
_cell.length_c   1.000
_cell.angle_alpha   90.00
_cell.angle_beta   90.00
_cell.angle_gamma   90.00
#
_symmetry.space_group_name_H-M   'P 1'
#
loop_
_entity.id
_entity.type
_entity.pdbx_description
1 polymer ?
#
loop_
_entity_poly.entity_id
_entity_poly.type
_entity_poly.pdbx_seq_one_letter_code
_entity_poly.pdbx_strand_id
1 'polypeptide(L)' 'MLNTLWLGFFVTSAIAALVQWLAGGNAQVFAAMVEALFAMAKLSVEVMLLLFGTLTLWLGFLRIAER' A
#
# COMPACT_ATOMS: atom_id res chain seq x y z
N MET A 1 4.05 21.39 2.19
CA MET A 1 3.87 20.96 0.79
C MET A 1 3.43 19.51 0.69
N LEU A 2 4.13 18.53 1.30
CA LEU A 2 3.68 17.12 1.30
C LEU A 2 2.41 16.88 2.13
N ASN A 3 2.29 17.51 3.31
CA ASN A 3 1.12 17.34 4.18
C ASN A 3 -0.19 17.76 3.49
N THR A 4 -0.17 18.86 2.73
CA THR A 4 -1.31 19.35 1.97
C THR A 4 -1.68 18.45 0.80
N LEU A 5 -0.68 17.89 0.10
CA LEU A 5 -0.89 16.95 -1.00
C LEU A 5 -1.55 15.66 -0.48
N TRP A 6 -1.06 15.14 0.64
CA TRP A 6 -1.60 13.95 1.28
C TRP A 6 -3.05 14.17 1.70
N LEU A 7 -3.32 15.28 2.39
CA LEU A 7 -4.70 15.67 2.76
C LEU A 7 -5.60 15.79 1.51
N GLY A 8 -5.07 16.34 0.40
CA GLY A 8 -5.78 16.42 -0.87
C GLY A 8 -6.19 15.06 -1.44
N PHE A 9 -5.32 14.04 -1.37
CA PHE A 9 -5.67 12.69 -1.82
C PHE A 9 -6.77 12.05 -0.98
N PHE A 10 -6.76 12.27 0.33
CA PHE A 10 -7.80 11.75 1.24
C PHE A 10 -9.15 12.45 1.04
N VAL A 11 -9.13 13.77 0.83
CA VAL A 11 -10.36 14.52 0.54
C VAL A 11 -10.94 14.09 -0.81
N THR A 12 -10.09 13.95 -1.83
CA THR A 12 -10.53 13.53 -3.17
C THR A 12 -11.12 12.12 -3.15
N SER A 13 -10.49 11.17 -2.45
CA SER A 13 -11.01 9.81 -2.33
C SER A 13 -12.32 9.76 -1.53
N ALA A 14 -12.45 10.56 -0.47
CA ALA A 14 -13.69 10.68 0.29
C ALA A 14 -14.85 11.25 -0.56
N ILE A 15 -14.59 12.29 -1.36
CA ILE A 15 -15.60 12.85 -2.27
C ILE A 15 -15.97 11.82 -3.35
N ALA A 16 -14.99 11.14 -3.95
CA ALA A 16 -15.26 10.10 -4.94
C ALA A 16 -16.11 8.96 -4.37
N ALA A 17 -15.83 8.53 -3.14
CA ALA A 17 -16.61 7.50 -2.45
C ALA A 17 -18.05 7.96 -2.17
N LEU A 18 -18.23 9.20 -1.70
CA LEU A 18 -19.55 9.78 -1.45
C LEU A 18 -20.37 9.90 -2.74
N VAL A 19 -19.76 10.35 -3.84
CA VAL A 19 -20.42 10.43 -5.15
C VAL A 19 -20.84 9.04 -5.63
N GLN A 20 -19.97 8.05 -5.51
CA GLN A 20 -20.24 6.68 -5.97
C GLN A 20 -21.30 5.97 -5.10
N TRP A 21 -21.37 6.31 -3.82
CA TRP A 21 -22.42 5.84 -2.92
C TRP A 21 -23.78 6.52 -3.16
N LEU A 22 -23.82 7.86 -3.21
CA LEU A 22 -25.07 8.64 -3.32
C LEU A 22 -25.65 8.67 -4.74
N ALA A 23 -24.82 8.81 -5.77
CA ALA A 23 -25.27 8.88 -7.16
C ALA A 23 -25.24 7.51 -7.86
N GLY A 24 -24.33 6.63 -7.44
CA GLY A 24 -24.16 5.30 -8.04
C GLY A 24 -24.87 4.15 -7.31
N GLY A 25 -25.43 4.39 -6.12
CA GLY A 25 -26.09 3.36 -5.30
C GLY A 25 -25.18 2.22 -4.84
N ASN A 26 -23.86 2.37 -5.02
CA ASN A 26 -22.89 1.31 -4.74
C ASN A 26 -22.44 1.41 -3.27
N ALA A 27 -23.10 0.68 -2.39
CA ALA A 27 -22.75 0.59 -0.98
C ALA A 27 -21.42 -0.16 -0.74
N GLN A 28 -20.97 -0.93 -1.72
CA GLN A 28 -19.75 -1.74 -1.66
C GLN A 28 -18.48 -0.91 -1.82
N VAL A 29 -18.58 0.35 -2.25
CA VAL A 29 -17.42 1.25 -2.44
C VAL A 29 -16.58 1.37 -1.17
N PHE A 30 -17.22 1.51 -0.01
CA PHE A 30 -16.51 1.59 1.26
C PHE A 30 -15.76 0.29 1.60
N ALA A 31 -16.37 -0.87 1.33
CA ALA A 31 -15.73 -2.17 1.53
C ALA A 31 -14.54 -2.34 0.59
N ALA A 32 -14.69 -1.98 -0.68
CA ALA A 32 -13.63 -2.04 -1.68
C ALA A 32 -12.46 -1.10 -1.35
N MET A 33 -12.73 0.09 -0.80
CA MET A 33 -11.68 1.01 -0.33
C MET A 33 -10.85 0.41 0.81
N VAL A 34 -11.52 -0.19 1.80
CA VAL A 34 -10.84 -0.85 2.93
C VAL A 34 -10.02 -2.04 2.44
N GLU A 35 -10.59 -2.86 1.56
CA GLU A 35 -9.89 -3.99 0.94
C GLU A 35 -8.65 -3.54 0.16
N ALA A 36 -8.76 -2.48 -0.64
CA ALA A 36 -7.62 -1.92 -1.37
C ALA A 36 -6.52 -1.41 -0.44
N LEU A 37 -6.90 -0.80 0.70
CA LEU A 37 -5.94 -0.33 1.70
C LEU A 37 -5.16 -1.50 2.33
N PHE A 38 -5.86 -2.59 2.68
CA PHE A 38 -5.23 -3.79 3.20
C PHE A 38 -4.38 -4.52 2.15
N ALA A 39 -4.85 -4.60 0.91
CA ALA A 39 -4.09 -5.19 -0.20
C ALA A 39 -2.76 -4.43 -0.42
N MET A 40 -2.80 -3.10 -0.41
CA MET A 40 -1.60 -2.27 -0.54
C MET A 40 -0.68 -2.39 0.67
N ALA A 41 -1.23 -2.51 1.89
CA ALA A 41 -0.42 -2.78 3.08
C ALA A 41 0.32 -4.12 2.97
N LYS A 42 -0.37 -5.18 2.52
CA LYS A 42 0.23 -6.50 2.32
C LYS A 42 1.32 -6.47 1.25
N LEU A 43 1.05 -5.80 0.11
CA LEU A 43 2.04 -5.63 -0.96
C LEU A 43 3.31 -4.93 -0.46
N SER A 44 3.16 -3.87 0.33
CA SER A 44 4.30 -3.16 0.93
C SER A 44 5.15 -4.08 1.79
N VAL A 45 4.53 -4.91 2.63
CA VAL A 45 5.22 -5.90 3.47
C VAL A 45 5.93 -6.95 2.62
N GLU A 46 5.27 -7.47 1.58
CA GLU A 46 5.84 -8.49 0.70
C GLU A 46 7.08 -7.95 -0.05
N VAL A 47 7.00 -6.74 -0.60
CA VAL A 47 8.12 -6.07 -1.26
C VAL A 47 9.28 -5.86 -0.27
N MET A 48 8.98 -5.40 0.95
CA MET A 48 9.97 -5.19 1.98
C MET A 48 10.67 -6.51 2.37
N LEU A 49 9.92 -7.59 2.54
CA LEU A 49 10.46 -8.92 2.85
C LEU A 49 11.35 -9.45 1.71
N LEU A 50 10.96 -9.23 0.45
CA LEU A 50 11.78 -9.61 -0.71
C LEU A 50 13.12 -8.85 -0.71
N LEU A 51 13.09 -7.53 -0.48
CA LEU A 51 14.29 -6.71 -0.44
C LEU A 51 15.21 -7.10 0.74
N PHE A 52 14.68 -7.30 1.94
CA PHE A 52 15.48 -7.77 3.07
C PHE A 52 15.99 -9.20 2.88
N GLY A 53 15.15 -10.10 2.37
CA GLY A 53 15.51 -11.49 2.11
C GLY A 53 16.65 -11.62 1.09
N THR A 54 16.59 -10.85 0.00
CA THR A 54 17.67 -10.83 -1.00
C THR A 54 18.98 -10.30 -0.41
N LEU A 55 18.94 -9.20 0.34
CA LEU A 55 20.14 -8.65 0.99
C LEU A 55 20.77 -9.62 2.00
N THR A 56 19.96 -10.26 2.84
CA THR A 56 20.47 -11.22 3.84
C THR A 56 21.06 -12.48 3.19
N LEU A 57 20.48 -12.94 2.08
CA LEU A 57 21.05 -14.03 1.28
C LEU A 57 22.45 -13.67 0.74
N TRP A 58 22.59 -12.49 0.13
CA TRP A 58 23.89 -12.03 -0.41
C TRP A 58 24.95 -11.90 0.68
N LEU A 59 24.60 -11.31 1.82
CA LEU A 59 25.50 -11.22 2.98
C LEU A 59 25.92 -12.61 3.49
N GLY A 60 25.02 -13.59 3.46
CA GLY A 60 25.33 -14.99 3.77
C GLY A 60 26.37 -15.59 2.82
N PHE A 61 26.23 -15.38 1.51
CA PHE A 61 27.21 -15.84 0.53
C PHE A 61 28.58 -15.16 0.67
N LEU A 62 28.61 -13.84 0.89
CA LEU A 62 29.86 -13.11 1.11
C LEU A 62 30.62 -13.65 2.33
N ARG A 63 29.92 -13.96 3.42
CA ARG A 63 30.52 -14.55 4.62
C ARG A 63 31.13 -15.94 4.40
N ILE A 64 30.61 -16.72 3.44
CA ILE A 64 31.20 -18.00 3.04
C ILE A 64 32.44 -17.77 2.18
N ALA A 65 32.39 -16.79 1.26
CA ALA A 65 33.52 -16.48 0.37
C ALA A 65 34.72 -15.83 1.10
N GLU A 66 34.47 -15.12 2.21
CA GLU A 66 35.51 -14.54 3.07
C GLU A 66 36.21 -15.58 3.98
N ARG A 67 35.65 -16.79 4.10
CA ARG A 67 36.23 -17.89 4.87
C ARG A 67 37.08 -18.80 3.98
#